data_AF-A0A218WLK4-F1
#
_entry.id   AF-A0A218WLK4-F1
#
_cell.length_a   1.000
_cell.length_b   1.000
_cell.length_c   1.000
_cell.angle_alpha   90.00
_cell.angle_beta   90.00
_cell.angle_gamma   90.00
#
_symmetry.space_group_name_H-M   'P 1'
#
loop_
_entity.id
_entity.type
_entity.pdbx_description
1 polymer ?
#
loop_
_entity_poly.entity_id
_entity_poly.type
_entity_poly.pdbx_seq_one_letter_code
_entity_poly.pdbx_strand_id
1 'polypeptide(L)'
;MLALLSSGHHRGVGIQSRATATALLLLLLVLTLGVVSANEQNQAQLNCGEDDSPKGQCRNGPEALKLKLIAIASILATSVLGVCLPVFSRSVPALHPDSNIFVVVKAFASGVILATGYMHVLPDSFEFLTSDCLPEVPWSKFPFTTFVAMLSAVATQMVDSFAMAYYRKIHAKPSTGSHGKGAVKDVVAVEGGEVHAHAHGGFGQDLGDDNSRLLRHRVVAQVLEMGIVVHSVVIGLSMGASDNACTIKPLVAALCFHQFFEGMGLGGCILQGEFSLKVKAIMVFFFSITTPGGIALGIGLSNTYSESSPTALIVVGLLNACSAGLLNYMALVDLIALDFMGPKLQGSMKLQVFGYVALLLGAGGMALMAKWA
;
A
#
# COMPACT_ATOMS: atom_id res chain seq x y z
N MET A 1 12.10 -5.76 11.70
CA MET A 1 10.62 -5.68 11.77
C MET A 1 9.96 -7.04 12.01
N LEU A 2 10.05 -7.98 11.06
CA LEU A 2 9.37 -9.30 11.09
C LEU A 2 9.76 -10.23 12.26
N ALA A 3 10.94 -10.08 12.86
CA ALA A 3 11.35 -10.83 14.04
C ALA A 3 10.73 -10.28 15.35
N LEU A 4 10.46 -8.97 15.41
CA LEU A 4 9.94 -8.29 16.59
C LEU A 4 8.40 -8.37 16.70
N LEU A 5 7.71 -8.50 15.56
CA LEU A 5 6.26 -8.71 15.47
C LEU A 5 5.81 -10.12 15.91
N SER A 6 6.74 -11.06 16.13
CA SER A 6 6.46 -12.47 16.45
C SER A 6 6.21 -12.77 17.93
N SER A 7 6.36 -11.80 18.84
CA SER A 7 6.46 -12.07 20.29
C SER A 7 5.15 -11.97 21.09
N GLY A 8 3.98 -12.01 20.44
CA GLY A 8 2.67 -11.91 21.12
C GLY A 8 1.67 -12.98 20.68
N HIS A 9 1.53 -14.03 21.49
CA HIS A 9 0.44 -15.05 21.62
C HIS A 9 -0.30 -15.65 20.39
N HIS A 10 -0.03 -15.24 19.14
CA HIS A 10 -0.58 -15.86 17.92
C HIS A 10 0.55 -16.27 16.97
N ARG A 11 1.16 -17.43 17.23
CA ARG A 11 2.26 -18.00 16.40
C ARG A 11 1.90 -18.16 14.91
N GLY A 12 0.61 -18.27 14.56
CA GLY A 12 0.15 -18.41 13.17
C GLY A 12 0.27 -17.14 12.32
N VAL A 13 0.00 -15.96 12.91
CA VAL A 13 0.05 -14.66 12.18
C VAL A 13 1.50 -14.24 11.91
N GLY A 14 2.42 -14.55 12.83
CA GLY A 14 3.86 -14.27 12.66
C GLY A 14 4.53 -15.10 11.56
N ILE A 15 4.05 -16.32 11.30
CA ILE A 15 4.55 -17.18 10.21
C ILE A 15 4.00 -16.68 8.86
N GLN A 16 2.73 -16.24 8.81
CA GLN A 16 2.10 -15.72 7.59
C GLN A 16 2.66 -14.34 7.17
N SER A 17 2.92 -13.44 8.12
CA SER A 17 3.58 -12.15 7.86
C SER A 17 5.01 -12.35 7.31
N ARG A 18 5.71 -13.39 7.77
CA ARG A 18 7.00 -13.80 7.20
C ARG A 18 6.85 -14.39 5.80
N ALA A 19 5.84 -15.21 5.54
CA ALA A 19 5.57 -15.81 4.23
C ALA A 19 5.15 -14.79 3.17
N THR A 20 4.36 -13.79 3.55
CA THR A 20 3.93 -12.69 2.67
C THR A 20 5.05 -11.72 2.37
N ALA A 21 5.82 -11.34 3.39
CA ALA A 21 7.02 -10.53 3.21
C ALA A 21 8.06 -11.25 2.35
N THR A 22 8.29 -12.55 2.57
CA THR A 22 9.20 -13.34 1.74
C THR A 22 8.65 -13.55 0.35
N ALA A 23 7.33 -13.71 0.14
CA ALA A 23 6.74 -13.82 -1.19
C ALA A 23 6.82 -12.49 -1.98
N LEU A 24 6.55 -11.35 -1.35
CA LEU A 24 6.72 -10.03 -1.97
C LEU A 24 8.20 -9.70 -2.20
N LEU A 25 9.08 -9.95 -1.23
CA LEU A 25 10.52 -9.81 -1.42
C LEU A 25 11.03 -10.76 -2.50
N LEU A 26 10.57 -12.00 -2.57
CA LEU A 26 10.94 -12.95 -3.63
C LEU A 26 10.33 -12.54 -4.96
N LEU A 27 9.14 -11.96 -5.01
CA LEU A 27 8.54 -11.43 -6.23
C LEU A 27 9.32 -10.22 -6.73
N LEU A 28 9.64 -9.26 -5.85
CA LEU A 28 10.54 -8.15 -6.13
C LEU A 28 11.92 -8.65 -6.56
N LEU A 29 12.49 -9.64 -5.86
CA LEU A 29 13.80 -10.21 -6.15
C LEU A 29 13.79 -10.94 -7.50
N VAL A 30 12.75 -11.73 -7.80
CA VAL A 30 12.57 -12.45 -9.07
C VAL A 30 12.32 -11.47 -10.22
N LEU A 31 11.56 -10.40 -10.00
CA LEU A 31 11.40 -9.31 -10.97
C LEU A 31 12.73 -8.60 -11.23
N THR A 32 13.52 -8.32 -10.18
CA THR A 32 14.85 -7.72 -10.35
C THR A 32 15.86 -8.67 -11.01
N LEU A 33 15.85 -9.97 -10.68
CA LEU A 33 16.78 -10.98 -11.22
C LEU A 33 16.44 -11.36 -12.67
N GLY A 34 15.15 -11.49 -13.00
CA GLY A 34 14.69 -11.77 -14.36
C GLY A 34 15.03 -10.65 -15.35
N VAL A 35 15.14 -9.42 -14.84
CA VAL A 35 15.41 -8.22 -15.63
C VAL A 35 16.91 -7.94 -15.75
N VAL A 36 17.70 -8.20 -14.70
CA VAL A 36 19.17 -8.20 -14.80
C VAL A 36 19.64 -9.23 -15.84
N SER A 37 18.99 -10.38 -15.92
CA SER A 37 19.30 -11.44 -16.90
C SER A 37 18.92 -11.09 -18.34
N ALA A 38 18.00 -10.14 -18.55
CA ALA A 38 17.60 -9.66 -19.87
C ALA A 38 18.49 -8.51 -20.39
N ASN A 39 19.39 -7.97 -19.56
CA ASN A 39 20.20 -6.78 -19.86
C ASN A 39 21.64 -7.11 -20.32
N GLU A 40 21.97 -8.38 -20.54
CA GLU A 40 23.31 -8.77 -21.06
C GLU A 40 23.47 -8.58 -22.58
N GLN A 41 22.47 -8.06 -23.30
CA GLN A 41 22.62 -7.71 -24.70
C GLN A 41 22.35 -6.23 -24.98
N ASN A 42 23.43 -5.57 -25.40
CA ASN A 42 23.49 -4.31 -26.14
C ASN A 42 23.64 -3.02 -25.32
N GLN A 43 24.84 -2.82 -24.76
CA GLN A 43 25.35 -1.49 -24.42
C GLN A 43 25.65 -0.69 -25.71
N ALA A 44 24.62 -0.12 -26.34
CA ALA A 44 24.81 1.07 -27.13
C ALA A 44 24.77 2.25 -26.16
N GLN A 45 25.90 2.93 -25.97
CA GLN A 45 25.97 4.18 -25.20
C GLN A 45 25.05 5.22 -25.86
N LEU A 46 23.79 5.32 -25.41
CA LEU A 46 23.03 6.55 -25.54
C LEU A 46 23.63 7.54 -24.53
N ASN A 47 24.19 8.64 -25.04
CA ASN A 47 24.63 9.76 -24.21
C ASN A 47 23.39 10.38 -23.53
N CYS A 48 23.04 9.84 -22.36
CA CYS A 48 21.99 10.37 -21.49
C CYS A 48 22.48 11.51 -20.57
N GLY A 49 23.40 12.31 -21.09
CA GLY A 49 23.92 13.48 -20.44
C GLY A 49 23.91 14.62 -21.44
N GLU A 50 23.36 15.76 -21.03
CA GLU A 50 23.18 17.01 -21.78
C GLU A 50 21.86 17.12 -22.53
N ASP A 51 20.80 17.43 -21.76
CA ASP A 51 19.59 18.00 -22.32
C ASP A 51 19.79 19.52 -22.48
N ASP A 52 19.96 19.95 -23.73
CA ASP A 52 20.32 21.30 -24.19
C ASP A 52 19.09 22.24 -24.17
N SER A 53 18.47 22.35 -22.99
CA SER A 53 17.29 23.18 -22.72
C SER A 53 17.58 24.16 -21.56
N PRO A 54 16.74 25.17 -21.25
CA PRO A 54 17.00 26.22 -20.23
C PRO A 54 17.11 25.74 -18.77
N LYS A 55 17.34 24.43 -18.55
CA LYS A 55 17.33 23.66 -17.30
C LYS A 55 18.56 23.89 -16.40
N GLY A 56 19.52 24.71 -16.80
CA GLY A 56 20.66 25.10 -15.95
C GLY A 56 20.28 25.82 -14.65
N GLN A 57 19.08 26.42 -14.57
CA GLN A 57 18.59 27.06 -13.35
C GLN A 57 17.96 26.09 -12.33
N CYS A 58 17.56 24.89 -12.75
CA CYS A 58 16.88 23.92 -11.89
C CYS A 58 17.82 22.94 -11.18
N ARG A 59 19.02 22.70 -11.75
CA ARG A 59 20.03 21.80 -11.17
C ARG A 59 20.99 22.57 -10.29
N ASN A 60 20.61 22.75 -9.03
CA ASN A 60 21.38 23.48 -8.04
C ASN A 60 21.59 22.61 -6.80
N GLY A 61 22.75 21.93 -6.73
CA GLY A 61 23.08 20.99 -5.66
C GLY A 61 22.87 21.54 -4.24
N PRO A 62 23.40 22.74 -3.89
CA PRO A 62 23.17 23.37 -2.60
C PRO A 62 21.69 23.66 -2.27
N GLU A 63 20.90 24.08 -3.25
CA GLU A 63 19.47 24.35 -3.07
C GLU A 63 18.67 23.05 -2.94
N ALA A 64 18.97 22.06 -3.80
CA ALA A 64 18.40 20.72 -3.73
C ALA A 64 18.70 20.07 -2.36
N LEU A 65 19.92 20.20 -1.83
CA LEU A 65 20.26 19.68 -0.50
C LEU A 65 19.43 20.34 0.61
N LYS A 66 19.25 21.67 0.56
CA LYS A 66 18.38 22.37 1.52
C LYS A 66 16.95 21.85 1.45
N LEU A 67 16.41 21.67 0.24
CA LEU A 67 15.07 21.12 0.04
C LEU A 67 14.95 19.68 0.56
N LYS A 68 15.95 18.82 0.33
CA LYS A 68 15.98 17.45 0.86
C LYS A 68 16.00 17.40 2.39
N LEU A 69 16.74 18.29 3.05
CA LEU A 69 16.74 18.38 4.52
C LEU A 69 15.39 18.85 5.07
N ILE A 70 14.75 19.82 4.40
CA ILE A 70 13.38 20.23 4.71
C ILE A 70 12.41 19.07 4.49
N ALA A 71 12.57 18.30 3.41
CA ALA A 71 11.77 17.12 3.11
C ALA A 71 11.85 16.08 4.23
N ILE A 72 13.06 15.72 4.68
CA ILE A 72 13.27 14.78 5.80
C ILE A 72 12.47 15.20 7.03
N ALA A 73 12.60 16.47 7.46
CA ALA A 73 11.93 16.96 8.65
C ALA A 73 10.39 17.02 8.50
N SER A 74 9.91 17.56 7.37
CA SER A 74 8.48 17.75 7.11
C SER A 74 7.74 16.43 6.86
N ILE A 75 8.32 15.50 6.11
CA ILE A 75 7.76 14.17 5.86
C ILE A 75 7.74 13.36 7.16
N LEU A 76 8.79 13.41 7.98
CA LEU A 76 8.80 12.73 9.28
C LEU A 76 7.67 13.25 10.19
N ALA A 77 7.55 14.57 10.30
CA ALA A 77 6.52 15.19 11.14
C ALA A 77 5.10 14.83 10.65
N THR A 78 4.83 14.97 9.36
CA THR A 78 3.52 14.65 8.76
C THR A 78 3.19 13.16 8.85
N SER A 79 4.18 12.27 8.69
CA SER A 79 4.00 10.82 8.85
C SER A 79 3.59 10.46 10.28
N VAL A 80 4.32 10.97 11.27
CA VAL A 80 4.02 10.72 12.69
C VAL A 80 2.63 11.23 13.03
N LEU A 81 2.29 12.46 12.64
CA LEU A 81 0.96 13.03 12.86
C LEU A 81 -0.13 12.18 12.20
N GLY A 82 0.04 11.83 10.91
CA GLY A 82 -0.92 11.04 10.15
C GLY A 82 -1.20 9.69 10.80
N VAL A 83 -0.17 8.92 11.14
CA VAL A 83 -0.36 7.58 11.73
C VAL A 83 -0.84 7.61 13.18
N CYS A 84 -0.45 8.63 13.95
CA CYS A 84 -0.82 8.74 15.35
C CYS A 84 -2.26 9.22 15.55
N LEU A 85 -2.78 10.09 14.68
CA LEU A 85 -4.13 10.67 14.82
C LEU A 85 -5.24 9.60 15.00
N PRO A 86 -5.35 8.57 14.15
CA PRO A 86 -6.31 7.49 14.37
C PRO A 86 -5.97 6.64 15.59
N VAL A 87 -4.69 6.37 15.87
CA VAL A 87 -4.28 5.51 17.00
C VAL A 87 -4.67 6.12 18.34
N PHE A 88 -4.56 7.43 18.48
CA PHE A 88 -4.97 8.19 19.66
C PHE A 88 -6.43 8.70 19.60
N SER A 89 -7.18 8.34 18.56
CA SER A 89 -8.55 8.82 18.37
C SER A 89 -9.52 8.37 19.48
N ARG A 90 -9.23 7.26 20.18
CA ARG A 90 -9.99 6.82 21.38
C ARG A 90 -9.87 7.82 22.54
N SER A 91 -8.85 8.68 22.55
CA SER A 91 -8.66 9.74 23.54
C SER A 91 -9.38 11.04 23.18
N VAL A 92 -9.89 11.18 21.94
CA VAL A 92 -10.58 12.38 21.46
C VAL A 92 -12.03 12.03 21.09
N PRO A 93 -13.05 12.50 21.85
CA PRO A 93 -14.45 12.12 21.64
C PRO A 93 -14.98 12.34 20.21
N ALA A 94 -14.52 13.39 19.53
CA ALA A 94 -14.93 13.73 18.16
C ALA A 94 -14.36 12.79 17.08
N LEU A 95 -13.25 12.10 17.37
CA LEU A 95 -12.59 11.18 16.43
C LEU A 95 -12.79 9.71 16.82
N HIS A 96 -13.65 9.43 17.79
CA HIS A 96 -13.91 8.06 18.23
C HIS A 96 -14.20 7.16 17.00
N PRO A 97 -13.68 5.91 16.94
CA PRO A 97 -13.83 5.04 15.77
C PRO A 97 -15.28 4.81 15.32
N ASP A 98 -16.20 4.89 16.28
CA ASP A 98 -17.65 4.76 16.04
C ASP A 98 -18.32 6.06 15.58
N SER A 99 -17.60 7.18 15.52
CA SER A 99 -18.14 8.44 15.01
C SER A 99 -18.35 8.40 13.49
N ASN A 100 -19.31 9.18 13.00
CA ASN A 100 -19.52 9.36 11.57
C ASN A 100 -18.36 10.14 10.92
N ILE A 101 -17.75 11.05 11.69
CA ILE A 101 -16.61 11.87 11.23
C ILE A 101 -15.40 10.99 10.93
N PHE A 102 -15.07 10.03 11.79
CA PHE A 102 -13.98 9.09 11.56
C PHE A 102 -14.12 8.34 10.24
N VAL A 103 -15.35 7.94 9.90
CA VAL A 103 -15.63 7.22 8.65
C VAL A 103 -15.46 8.11 7.42
N VAL A 104 -15.92 9.37 7.51
CA VAL A 104 -15.75 10.35 6.43
C VAL A 104 -14.25 10.66 6.21
N VAL A 105 -13.48 10.82 7.29
CA VAL A 105 -12.03 11.03 7.21
C VAL A 105 -11.32 9.80 6.62
N LYS A 106 -11.73 8.58 7.01
CA LYS A 106 -11.19 7.34 6.44
C LYS A 106 -11.48 7.26 4.93
N ALA A 107 -12.70 7.57 4.50
CA ALA A 107 -13.06 7.61 3.09
C ALA A 107 -12.23 8.64 2.31
N PHE A 108 -12.01 9.84 2.85
CA PHE A 108 -11.10 10.83 2.26
C PHE A 108 -9.68 10.26 2.08
N ALA A 109 -9.13 9.66 3.14
CA ALA A 109 -7.80 9.05 3.09
C ALA A 109 -7.71 7.93 2.04
N SER A 110 -8.73 7.07 1.94
CA SER A 110 -8.78 6.04 0.89
C SER A 110 -8.77 6.63 -0.53
N GLY A 111 -9.41 7.79 -0.72
CA GLY A 111 -9.41 8.51 -1.99
C GLY A 111 -8.03 9.06 -2.34
N VAL A 112 -7.32 9.61 -1.34
CA VAL A 112 -5.92 10.05 -1.50
C VAL A 112 -5.04 8.86 -1.90
N ILE A 113 -5.11 7.73 -1.19
CA ILE A 113 -4.30 6.53 -1.48
C ILE A 113 -4.57 6.00 -2.89
N LEU A 114 -5.85 5.93 -3.29
CA LEU A 114 -6.24 5.51 -4.64
C LEU A 114 -5.61 6.42 -5.71
N ALA A 115 -5.71 7.73 -5.50
CA ALA A 115 -5.13 8.70 -6.42
C ALA A 115 -3.60 8.73 -6.39
N THR A 116 -2.95 8.46 -5.27
CA THR A 116 -1.49 8.26 -5.21
C THR A 116 -1.08 7.14 -6.16
N GLY A 117 -1.73 5.97 -6.07
CA GLY A 117 -1.44 4.83 -6.94
C GLY A 117 -1.59 5.18 -8.43
N TYR A 118 -2.70 5.82 -8.82
CA TYR A 118 -2.98 6.12 -10.23
C TYR A 118 -2.29 7.36 -10.82
N MET A 119 -2.12 8.43 -10.04
CA MET A 119 -1.72 9.75 -10.55
C MET A 119 -0.31 10.16 -10.14
N HIS A 120 0.30 9.47 -9.18
CA HIS A 120 1.68 9.72 -8.77
C HIS A 120 2.59 8.55 -9.13
N VAL A 121 2.29 7.36 -8.61
CA VAL A 121 3.22 6.23 -8.71
C VAL A 121 3.20 5.58 -10.08
N LEU A 122 2.01 5.41 -10.67
CA LEU A 122 1.88 4.78 -11.98
C LEU A 122 2.50 5.64 -13.11
N PRO A 123 2.28 6.97 -13.18
CA PRO A 123 2.95 7.83 -14.15
C PRO A 123 4.47 7.84 -14.00
N ASP A 124 5.02 7.92 -12.78
CA ASP A 124 6.47 7.85 -12.55
C ASP A 124 7.05 6.55 -13.14
N SER A 125 6.35 5.43 -12.99
CA SER A 125 6.77 4.17 -13.60
C SER A 125 6.81 4.24 -15.14
N PHE A 126 5.83 4.89 -15.77
CA PHE A 126 5.85 5.11 -17.21
C PHE A 126 7.04 5.96 -17.61
N GLU A 127 7.29 7.08 -16.94
CA GLU A 127 8.41 7.98 -17.24
C GLU A 127 9.76 7.26 -17.16
N PHE A 128 9.96 6.41 -16.14
CA PHE A 128 11.20 5.64 -16.02
C PHE A 128 11.34 4.54 -17.07
N LEU A 129 10.27 3.77 -17.33
CA LEU A 129 10.33 2.63 -18.27
C LEU A 129 10.23 3.04 -19.74
N THR A 130 9.79 4.26 -20.04
CA THR A 130 9.72 4.79 -21.42
C THR A 130 10.70 5.93 -21.66
N SER A 131 11.66 6.11 -20.77
CA SER A 131 12.73 7.09 -20.93
C SER A 131 13.54 6.84 -22.21
N ASP A 132 13.95 7.93 -22.87
CA ASP A 132 14.84 7.91 -24.04
C ASP A 132 16.20 7.24 -23.75
N CYS A 133 16.54 7.04 -22.47
CA CYS A 133 17.73 6.33 -22.02
C CYS A 133 17.63 4.80 -22.08
N LEU A 134 16.48 4.27 -22.49
CA LEU A 134 16.25 2.86 -22.70
C LEU A 134 16.03 2.56 -24.19
N PRO A 135 16.45 1.38 -24.68
CA PRO A 135 16.16 0.99 -26.05
C PRO A 135 14.65 0.87 -26.27
N GLU A 136 14.18 1.33 -27.44
CA GLU A 136 12.75 1.36 -27.81
C GLU A 136 12.09 -0.03 -27.67
N VAL A 137 12.83 -1.09 -28.01
CA VAL A 137 12.42 -2.48 -27.81
C VAL A 137 13.22 -3.07 -26.64
N PRO A 138 12.58 -3.69 -25.62
CA PRO A 138 11.13 -3.92 -25.48
C PRO A 138 10.39 -2.77 -24.75
N TRP A 139 11.13 -1.81 -24.17
CA TRP A 139 10.64 -0.93 -23.10
C TRP A 139 9.54 0.05 -23.51
N SER A 140 9.62 0.63 -24.72
CA SER A 140 8.59 1.53 -25.25
C SER A 140 7.48 0.80 -26.02
N LYS A 141 7.74 -0.42 -26.49
CA LYS A 141 6.76 -1.21 -27.28
C LYS A 141 5.79 -2.03 -26.44
N PHE A 142 6.20 -2.48 -25.25
CA PHE A 142 5.36 -3.28 -24.37
C PHE A 142 5.03 -2.48 -23.09
N PRO A 143 3.75 -2.42 -22.64
CA PRO A 143 3.35 -1.59 -21.51
C PRO A 143 3.70 -2.25 -20.16
N PHE A 144 5.00 -2.41 -19.87
CA PHE A 144 5.53 -3.05 -18.67
C PHE A 144 4.95 -2.47 -17.38
N THR A 145 4.79 -1.15 -17.31
CA THR A 145 4.16 -0.47 -16.16
C THR A 145 2.81 -1.06 -15.80
N THR A 146 1.88 -1.12 -16.76
CA THR A 146 0.53 -1.65 -16.50
C THR A 146 0.51 -3.16 -16.29
N PHE A 147 1.37 -3.89 -17.01
CA PHE A 147 1.49 -5.34 -16.86
C PHE A 147 1.94 -5.72 -15.44
N VAL A 148 2.99 -5.08 -14.93
CA VAL A 148 3.53 -5.35 -13.59
C VAL A 148 2.59 -4.82 -12.50
N ALA A 149 1.94 -3.67 -12.70
CA ALA A 149 0.92 -3.18 -11.78
C ALA A 149 -0.26 -4.17 -11.64
N MET A 150 -0.76 -4.68 -12.77
CA MET A 150 -1.81 -5.71 -12.77
C MET A 150 -1.34 -6.99 -12.06
N LEU A 151 -0.12 -7.46 -12.37
CA LEU A 151 0.44 -8.68 -11.75
C LEU A 151 0.58 -8.51 -10.22
N SER A 152 1.01 -7.32 -9.78
CA SER A 152 1.13 -6.97 -8.37
C SER A 152 -0.23 -6.94 -7.66
N ALA A 153 -1.25 -6.34 -8.28
CA ALA A 153 -2.60 -6.31 -7.73
C ALA A 153 -3.17 -7.74 -7.56
N VAL A 154 -3.02 -8.60 -8.57
CA VAL A 154 -3.44 -10.01 -8.50
C VAL A 154 -2.64 -10.77 -7.45
N ALA A 155 -1.32 -10.56 -7.37
CA ALA A 155 -0.48 -11.19 -6.37
C ALA A 155 -0.89 -10.78 -4.94
N THR A 156 -1.25 -9.52 -4.73
CA THR A 156 -1.74 -9.00 -3.45
C THR A 156 -3.07 -9.65 -3.09
N GLN A 157 -4.00 -9.74 -4.05
CA GLN A 157 -5.25 -10.46 -3.87
C GLN A 157 -5.06 -11.95 -3.53
N MET A 158 -4.11 -12.63 -4.19
CA MET A 158 -3.77 -14.02 -3.90
C MET A 158 -3.27 -14.17 -2.47
N VAL A 159 -2.41 -13.26 -2.03
CA VAL A 159 -1.89 -13.21 -0.66
C VAL A 159 -3.03 -13.08 0.35
N ASP A 160 -3.94 -12.13 0.17
CA ASP A 160 -5.08 -11.96 1.08
C ASP A 160 -5.99 -13.19 1.08
N SER A 161 -6.30 -13.71 -0.11
CA SER A 161 -7.19 -14.85 -0.27
C SER A 161 -6.62 -16.10 0.40
N PHE A 162 -5.34 -16.40 0.18
CA PHE A 162 -4.67 -17.54 0.80
C PHE A 162 -4.45 -17.36 2.30
N ALA A 163 -4.13 -16.15 2.77
CA ALA A 163 -4.04 -15.86 4.19
C ALA A 163 -5.38 -16.14 4.90
N MET A 164 -6.49 -15.70 4.34
CA MET A 164 -7.82 -15.97 4.88
C MET A 164 -8.20 -17.45 4.83
N ALA A 165 -7.89 -18.15 3.72
CA ALA A 165 -8.19 -19.57 3.56
C ALA A 165 -7.38 -20.45 4.54
N TYR A 166 -6.09 -20.18 4.68
CA TYR A 166 -5.21 -20.90 5.61
C TYR A 166 -5.66 -20.70 7.06
N TYR A 167 -6.00 -19.46 7.43
CA TYR A 167 -6.50 -19.16 8.77
C TYR A 167 -7.79 -19.90 9.09
N ARG A 168 -8.78 -19.85 8.18
CA ARG A 168 -10.04 -20.59 8.32
C ARG A 168 -9.81 -22.07 8.52
N LYS A 169 -8.82 -22.67 7.83
CA LYS A 169 -8.48 -24.09 7.98
C LYS A 169 -7.89 -24.43 9.34
N ILE A 170 -7.05 -23.57 9.92
CA ILE A 170 -6.45 -23.79 11.25
C ILE A 170 -7.48 -23.62 12.37
N HIS A 171 -8.43 -22.70 12.20
CA HIS A 171 -9.40 -22.34 13.25
C HIS A 171 -10.79 -22.94 13.03
N ALA A 172 -11.00 -23.66 11.93
CA ALA A 172 -12.06 -24.64 11.81
C ALA A 172 -11.76 -25.75 12.83
N LYS A 173 -12.40 -25.68 14.00
CA LYS A 173 -12.38 -26.78 14.96
C LYS A 173 -12.76 -28.06 14.20
N PRO A 174 -12.05 -29.19 14.37
CA PRO A 174 -12.65 -30.46 14.01
C PRO A 174 -13.91 -30.57 14.87
N SER A 175 -15.07 -30.70 14.23
CA SER A 175 -16.28 -31.12 14.92
C SER A 175 -16.00 -32.51 15.50
N THR A 176 -15.51 -32.56 16.74
CA THR A 176 -15.48 -33.79 17.53
C THR A 176 -16.93 -34.22 17.67
N GLY A 177 -17.25 -35.34 17.03
CA GLY A 177 -18.61 -35.84 16.93
C GLY A 177 -19.28 -35.98 18.29
N SER A 178 -20.46 -35.37 18.41
CA SER A 178 -21.51 -35.98 19.22
C SER A 178 -22.13 -37.07 18.35
N HIS A 179 -22.22 -38.28 18.91
CA HIS A 179 -22.79 -39.46 18.26
C HIS A 179 -24.17 -39.19 17.66
N GLY A 180 -24.29 -39.33 16.34
CA GLY A 180 -25.56 -39.40 15.64
C GLY A 180 -25.35 -39.97 14.25
N LYS A 181 -25.64 -41.27 14.09
CA LYS A 181 -25.60 -41.98 12.81
C LYS A 181 -26.47 -41.26 11.77
N GLY A 182 -25.93 -41.06 10.57
CA GLY A 182 -26.69 -40.59 9.43
C GLY A 182 -25.81 -39.98 8.36
N ALA A 183 -25.09 -40.83 7.63
CA ALA A 183 -24.42 -40.43 6.41
C ALA A 183 -25.46 -39.99 5.37
N VAL A 184 -25.39 -38.76 4.90
CA VAL A 184 -25.82 -38.42 3.53
C VAL A 184 -24.82 -37.43 2.95
N LYS A 185 -24.15 -37.87 1.88
CA LYS A 185 -23.40 -37.05 0.93
C LYS A 185 -24.35 -36.03 0.32
N ASP A 186 -23.94 -34.78 0.20
CA ASP A 186 -24.48 -33.94 -0.88
C ASP A 186 -23.34 -33.42 -1.78
N VAL A 187 -23.29 -34.09 -2.92
CA VAL A 187 -22.76 -33.60 -4.18
C VAL A 187 -23.84 -32.69 -4.77
N VAL A 188 -23.40 -31.56 -5.29
CA VAL A 188 -24.17 -30.61 -6.10
C VAL A 188 -25.09 -31.32 -7.10
N ALA A 189 -26.39 -31.08 -7.02
CA ALA A 189 -27.31 -31.23 -8.14
C ALA A 189 -28.42 -30.18 -8.07
N VAL A 190 -28.71 -29.65 -9.25
CA VAL A 190 -29.66 -28.60 -9.59
C VAL A 190 -31.09 -29.15 -9.61
N GLU A 191 -32.05 -28.23 -9.47
CA GLU A 191 -33.44 -28.25 -9.97
C GLU A 191 -34.62 -28.53 -8.99
N GLY A 192 -35.45 -27.49 -8.81
CA GLY A 192 -36.91 -27.55 -8.83
C GLY A 192 -37.67 -28.09 -7.61
N GLY A 193 -38.27 -27.20 -6.81
CA GLY A 193 -39.41 -27.54 -5.95
C GLY A 193 -39.54 -26.68 -4.69
N GLU A 194 -40.64 -25.92 -4.59
CA GLU A 194 -41.05 -25.21 -3.37
C GLU A 194 -41.27 -26.18 -2.20
N VAL A 195 -40.59 -25.94 -1.09
CA VAL A 195 -41.08 -26.38 0.23
C VAL A 195 -40.75 -25.28 1.26
N HIS A 196 -41.79 -24.65 1.79
CA HIS A 196 -41.70 -23.81 2.98
C HIS A 196 -41.24 -24.66 4.18
N ALA A 197 -40.09 -24.34 4.73
CA ALA A 197 -39.66 -24.81 6.05
C ALA A 197 -39.19 -23.61 6.89
N HIS A 198 -40.06 -23.18 7.80
CA HIS A 198 -39.70 -22.27 8.88
C HIS A 198 -38.90 -23.04 9.94
N ALA A 199 -37.62 -22.69 10.10
CA ALA A 199 -36.82 -23.11 11.25
C ALA A 199 -36.19 -21.88 11.89
N HIS A 200 -36.85 -21.38 12.94
CA HIS A 200 -36.24 -20.46 13.89
C HIS A 200 -35.29 -21.25 14.79
N GLY A 201 -34.00 -20.91 14.74
CA GLY A 201 -32.96 -21.49 15.57
C GLY A 201 -31.75 -20.58 15.60
N GLY A 202 -31.93 -19.38 16.18
CA GLY A 202 -30.82 -18.49 16.51
C GLY A 202 -29.95 -19.05 17.64
N PHE A 203 -28.77 -18.45 17.76
CA PHE A 203 -27.70 -18.66 18.76
C PHE A 203 -26.66 -19.75 18.45
N GLY A 204 -25.66 -19.35 17.65
CA GLY A 204 -24.41 -20.10 17.50
C GLY A 204 -23.37 -19.53 16.53
N GLN A 205 -23.62 -18.41 15.85
CA GLN A 205 -22.76 -17.94 14.74
C GLN A 205 -21.86 -16.72 15.01
N ASP A 206 -21.93 -16.09 16.18
CA ASP A 206 -21.32 -14.75 16.37
C ASP A 206 -19.80 -14.78 16.70
N LEU A 207 -19.34 -15.77 17.48
CA LEU A 207 -17.94 -15.83 17.96
C LEU A 207 -16.91 -16.16 16.87
N GLY A 208 -17.35 -16.72 15.74
CA GLY A 208 -16.50 -17.03 14.59
C GLY A 208 -16.30 -15.82 13.67
N ASP A 209 -17.29 -14.94 13.57
CA ASP A 209 -17.27 -13.79 12.67
C ASP A 209 -16.30 -12.71 13.18
N ASP A 210 -16.41 -12.32 14.46
CA ASP A 210 -15.57 -11.27 15.05
C ASP A 210 -14.06 -11.56 14.97
N ASN A 211 -13.65 -12.79 15.32
CA ASN A 211 -12.25 -13.19 15.20
C ASN A 211 -11.76 -13.13 13.75
N SER A 212 -12.59 -13.56 12.80
CA SER A 212 -12.26 -13.52 11.37
C SER A 212 -12.13 -12.09 10.84
N ARG A 213 -12.98 -11.17 11.32
CA ARG A 213 -12.92 -9.74 10.99
C ARG A 213 -11.68 -9.08 11.59
N LEU A 214 -11.36 -9.31 12.86
CA LEU A 214 -10.14 -8.79 13.49
C LEU A 214 -8.88 -9.23 12.72
N LEU A 215 -8.85 -10.47 12.27
CA LEU A 215 -7.71 -10.99 11.50
C LEU A 215 -7.63 -10.42 10.10
N ARG A 216 -8.77 -10.18 9.44
CA ARG A 216 -8.79 -9.44 8.19
C ARG A 216 -8.14 -8.07 8.37
N HIS A 217 -8.53 -7.31 9.39
CA HIS A 217 -7.90 -6.01 9.67
C HIS A 217 -6.40 -6.14 9.96
N ARG A 218 -5.96 -7.21 10.64
CA ARG A 218 -4.53 -7.45 10.89
C ARG A 218 -3.74 -7.78 9.62
N VAL A 219 -4.27 -8.64 8.74
CA VAL A 219 -3.64 -9.00 7.47
C VAL A 219 -3.58 -7.77 6.57
N VAL A 220 -4.70 -7.06 6.41
CA VAL A 220 -4.79 -5.81 5.67
C VAL A 220 -3.77 -4.79 6.20
N ALA A 221 -3.69 -4.58 7.51
CA ALA A 221 -2.71 -3.65 8.09
C ALA A 221 -1.26 -4.03 7.79
N GLN A 222 -0.93 -5.32 7.80
CA GLN A 222 0.42 -5.81 7.51
C GLN A 222 0.77 -5.74 6.03
N VAL A 223 -0.18 -6.05 5.14
CA VAL A 223 0.00 -5.93 3.68
C VAL A 223 0.12 -4.45 3.29
N LEU A 224 -0.73 -3.59 3.86
CA LEU A 224 -0.65 -2.13 3.70
C LEU A 224 0.73 -1.61 4.12
N GLU A 225 1.18 -1.97 5.32
CA GLU A 225 2.48 -1.53 5.85
C GLU A 225 3.64 -2.00 4.96
N MET A 226 3.62 -3.25 4.48
CA MET A 226 4.67 -3.77 3.59
C MET A 226 4.73 -3.00 2.27
N GLY A 227 3.56 -2.78 1.65
CA GLY A 227 3.47 -2.05 0.38
C GLY A 227 3.95 -0.61 0.51
N ILE A 228 3.50 0.09 1.56
CA ILE A 228 3.96 1.44 1.86
C ILE A 228 5.49 1.45 2.08
N VAL A 229 6.05 0.53 2.88
CA VAL A 229 7.50 0.51 3.14
C VAL A 229 8.31 0.38 1.85
N VAL A 230 7.95 -0.56 0.97
CA VAL A 230 8.67 -0.76 -0.30
C VAL A 230 8.61 0.51 -1.16
N HIS A 231 7.43 1.10 -1.29
CA HIS A 231 7.24 2.32 -2.06
C HIS A 231 8.02 3.52 -1.50
N SER A 232 7.91 3.72 -0.18
CA SER A 232 8.54 4.81 0.55
C SER A 232 10.08 4.78 0.47
N VAL A 233 10.69 3.59 0.44
CA VAL A 233 12.16 3.48 0.23
C VAL A 233 12.54 3.95 -1.17
N VAL A 234 11.80 3.51 -2.20
CA VAL A 234 12.10 3.83 -3.60
C VAL A 234 11.97 5.33 -3.85
N ILE A 235 10.85 5.94 -3.46
CA ILE A 235 10.68 7.39 -3.60
C ILE A 235 11.74 8.15 -2.80
N GLY A 236 11.99 7.73 -1.56
CA GLY A 236 12.98 8.38 -0.70
C GLY A 236 14.38 8.35 -1.33
N LEU A 237 14.81 7.19 -1.82
CA LEU A 237 16.11 7.03 -2.47
C LEU A 237 16.23 7.93 -3.71
N SER A 238 15.23 7.91 -4.60
CA SER A 238 15.21 8.74 -5.81
C SER A 238 15.18 10.23 -5.48
N MET A 239 14.30 10.71 -4.60
CA MET A 239 14.33 12.13 -4.18
C MET A 239 15.70 12.50 -3.57
N GLY A 240 16.26 11.61 -2.73
CA GLY A 240 17.53 11.83 -2.06
C GLY A 240 18.71 11.96 -3.02
N ALA A 241 18.69 11.25 -4.14
CA ALA A 241 19.73 11.31 -5.15
C ALA A 241 19.57 12.51 -6.11
N SER A 242 18.35 12.97 -6.37
CA SER A 242 18.04 13.99 -7.38
C SER A 242 18.68 15.36 -7.08
N ASP A 243 19.24 16.04 -8.07
CA ASP A 243 19.79 17.40 -7.92
C ASP A 243 18.86 18.50 -8.48
N ASN A 244 17.66 18.13 -8.91
CA ASN A 244 16.70 19.03 -9.54
C ASN A 244 15.77 19.69 -8.50
N ALA A 245 16.11 20.91 -8.11
CA ALA A 245 15.35 21.68 -7.12
C ALA A 245 13.92 22.01 -7.60
N CYS A 246 13.71 22.19 -8.91
CA CYS A 246 12.40 22.48 -9.48
C CYS A 246 11.43 21.31 -9.32
N THR A 247 11.92 20.06 -9.39
CA THR A 247 11.12 18.85 -9.16
C THR A 247 10.99 18.54 -7.67
N ILE A 248 12.06 18.69 -6.88
CA ILE A 248 12.02 18.38 -5.44
C ILE A 248 11.00 19.26 -4.71
N LYS A 249 10.94 20.55 -5.03
CA LYS A 249 10.12 21.53 -4.29
C LYS A 249 8.61 21.17 -4.25
N PRO A 250 7.91 20.98 -5.37
CA PRO A 250 6.51 20.57 -5.32
C PRO A 250 6.36 19.09 -4.89
N LEU A 251 7.33 18.23 -5.17
CA LEU A 251 7.35 16.84 -4.72
C LEU A 251 7.33 16.73 -3.19
N VAL A 252 8.04 17.60 -2.44
CA VAL A 252 7.96 17.63 -0.96
C VAL A 252 6.53 17.88 -0.50
N ALA A 253 5.82 18.83 -1.11
CA ALA A 253 4.46 19.16 -0.72
C ALA A 253 3.49 18.00 -1.04
N ALA A 254 3.62 17.39 -2.22
CA ALA A 254 2.86 16.21 -2.60
C ALA A 254 3.10 15.04 -1.63
N LEU A 255 4.36 14.76 -1.28
CA LEU A 255 4.75 13.70 -0.33
C LEU A 255 4.20 13.96 1.06
N CYS A 256 4.36 15.16 1.62
CA CYS A 256 3.77 15.50 2.92
C CYS A 256 2.25 15.30 2.94
N PHE A 257 1.56 15.67 1.85
CA PHE A 257 0.12 15.53 1.74
C PHE A 257 -0.32 14.06 1.72
N HIS A 258 0.14 13.26 0.75
CA HIS A 258 -0.31 11.87 0.68
C HIS A 258 0.23 11.02 1.83
N GLN A 259 1.47 11.23 2.27
CA GLN A 259 2.04 10.50 3.40
C GLN A 259 1.24 10.72 4.70
N PHE A 260 0.71 11.93 4.93
CA PHE A 260 -0.17 12.19 6.07
C PHE A 260 -1.45 11.34 6.00
N PHE A 261 -2.12 11.30 4.85
CA PHE A 261 -3.37 10.55 4.68
C PHE A 261 -3.18 9.04 4.58
N GLU A 262 -2.07 8.58 3.97
CA GLU A 262 -1.61 7.19 4.03
C GLU A 262 -1.37 6.75 5.47
N GLY A 263 -0.74 7.62 6.27
CA GLY A 263 -0.57 7.43 7.70
C GLY A 263 -1.90 7.29 8.42
N MET A 264 -2.88 8.14 8.11
CA MET A 264 -4.23 8.02 8.70
C MET A 264 -4.92 6.71 8.29
N GLY A 265 -4.77 6.26 7.04
CA GLY A 265 -5.26 4.96 6.59
C GLY A 265 -4.65 3.80 7.40
N LEU A 266 -3.32 3.77 7.50
CA LEU A 266 -2.59 2.76 8.28
C LEU A 266 -2.97 2.82 9.77
N GLY A 267 -3.01 4.01 10.36
CA GLY A 267 -3.38 4.21 11.75
C GLY A 267 -4.78 3.69 12.06
N GLY A 268 -5.74 3.87 11.14
CA GLY A 268 -7.08 3.30 11.24
C GLY A 268 -7.07 1.77 11.26
N CYS A 269 -6.27 1.14 10.38
CA CYS A 269 -6.09 -0.31 10.34
C CYS A 269 -5.39 -0.84 11.61
N ILE A 270 -4.38 -0.13 12.13
CA ILE A 270 -3.68 -0.46 13.39
C ILE A 270 -4.66 -0.40 14.58
N LEU A 271 -5.55 0.58 14.59
CA LEU A 271 -6.54 0.74 15.64
C LEU A 271 -7.57 -0.41 15.63
N GLN A 272 -8.04 -0.80 14.44
CA GLN A 272 -9.03 -1.87 14.23
C GLN A 272 -8.43 -3.27 14.44
N GLY A 273 -7.13 -3.45 14.16
CA GLY A 273 -6.43 -4.73 14.35
C GLY A 273 -6.12 -5.10 15.80
N GLU A 274 -6.45 -4.22 16.76
CA GLU A 274 -6.24 -4.40 18.22
C GLU A 274 -4.86 -4.96 18.58
N PHE A 275 -3.82 -4.40 17.96
CA PHE A 275 -2.44 -4.81 18.20
C PHE A 275 -1.95 -4.40 19.61
N SER A 276 -0.97 -5.13 20.14
CA SER A 276 -0.28 -4.73 21.37
C SER A 276 0.49 -3.43 21.17
N LEU A 277 0.66 -2.63 22.22
CA LEU A 277 1.32 -1.32 22.13
C LEU A 277 2.74 -1.41 21.52
N LYS A 278 3.47 -2.50 21.79
CA LYS A 278 4.79 -2.77 21.20
C LYS A 278 4.71 -2.89 19.68
N VAL A 279 3.74 -3.64 19.17
CA VAL A 279 3.52 -3.80 17.72
C VAL A 279 3.09 -2.49 17.09
N LYS A 280 2.15 -1.78 17.72
CA LYS A 280 1.72 -0.43 17.27
C LYS A 280 2.90 0.53 17.13
N ALA A 281 3.75 0.59 18.17
CA ALA A 281 4.92 1.46 18.17
C ALA A 281 5.94 1.08 17.08
N ILE A 282 6.16 -0.21 16.85
CA ILE A 282 7.03 -0.70 15.77
C ILE A 282 6.47 -0.25 14.41
N MET A 283 5.17 -0.43 14.17
CA MET A 283 4.57 -0.10 12.88
C MET A 283 4.62 1.41 12.61
N VAL A 284 4.27 2.23 13.62
CA VAL A 284 4.37 3.69 13.56
C VAL A 284 5.81 4.13 13.26
N PHE A 285 6.80 3.51 13.91
CA PHE A 285 8.21 3.82 13.70
C PHE A 285 8.64 3.53 12.25
N PHE A 286 8.36 2.33 11.74
CA PHE A 286 8.77 1.96 10.38
C PHE A 286 8.06 2.81 9.33
N PHE A 287 6.74 3.04 9.46
CA PHE A 287 6.01 3.94 8.58
C PHE A 287 6.64 5.35 8.53
N SER A 288 7.02 5.90 9.69
CA SER A 288 7.50 7.28 9.78
C SER A 288 8.95 7.45 9.33
N ILE A 289 9.82 6.47 9.55
CA ILE A 289 11.26 6.60 9.26
C ILE A 289 11.64 6.16 7.85
N THR A 290 10.80 5.40 7.16
CA THR A 290 11.19 4.77 5.89
C THR A 290 11.47 5.80 4.79
N THR A 291 10.57 6.75 4.54
CA THR A 291 10.78 7.80 3.52
C THR A 291 11.94 8.73 3.90
N PRO A 292 12.01 9.31 5.12
CA PRO A 292 13.15 10.14 5.52
C PRO A 292 14.49 9.38 5.50
N GLY A 293 14.49 8.11 5.88
CA GLY A 293 15.66 7.24 5.81
C GLY A 293 16.09 6.95 4.37
N GLY A 294 15.12 6.75 3.46
CA GLY A 294 15.37 6.63 2.03
C GLY A 294 16.01 7.90 1.45
N ILE A 295 15.51 9.09 1.81
CA ILE A 295 16.09 10.38 1.39
C ILE A 295 17.53 10.52 1.89
N ALA A 296 17.78 10.22 3.18
CA ALA A 296 19.13 10.27 3.73
C ALA A 296 20.08 9.30 3.02
N LEU A 297 19.61 8.08 2.71
CA LEU A 297 20.36 7.09 1.95
C LEU A 297 20.65 7.58 0.51
N GLY A 298 19.66 8.16 -0.16
CA GLY A 298 19.82 8.74 -1.50
C GLY A 298 20.83 9.88 -1.53
N ILE A 299 20.85 10.75 -0.51
CA ILE A 299 21.88 11.78 -0.35
C ILE A 299 23.27 11.11 -0.25
N GLY A 300 23.41 10.09 0.59
CA GLY A 300 24.68 9.39 0.79
C GLY A 300 25.19 8.65 -0.44
N LEU A 301 24.29 8.13 -1.27
CA LEU A 301 24.61 7.38 -2.50
C LEU A 301 24.63 8.26 -3.77
N SER A 302 24.33 9.55 -3.66
CA SER A 302 24.21 10.46 -4.82
C SER A 302 25.46 10.55 -5.70
N ASN A 303 26.65 10.23 -5.16
CA ASN A 303 27.89 10.21 -5.93
C ASN A 303 28.10 8.95 -6.78
N THR A 304 27.42 7.85 -6.45
CA THR A 304 27.59 6.54 -7.11
C THR A 304 26.33 6.07 -7.82
N TYR A 305 25.17 6.57 -7.41
CA TYR A 305 23.88 6.27 -8.02
C TYR A 305 23.51 7.36 -9.04
N SER A 306 23.25 6.95 -10.28
CA SER A 306 22.76 7.83 -11.34
C SER A 306 21.34 7.44 -11.72
N GLU A 307 20.40 8.38 -11.53
CA GLU A 307 18.98 8.22 -11.87
C GLU A 307 18.73 8.00 -13.37
N SER A 308 19.63 8.48 -14.23
CA SER A 308 19.53 8.31 -15.69
C SER A 308 20.17 7.02 -16.20
N SER A 309 20.76 6.21 -15.31
CA SER A 309 21.35 4.93 -15.74
C SER A 309 20.25 3.93 -16.14
N PRO A 310 20.43 3.15 -17.22
CA PRO A 310 19.43 2.18 -17.68
C PRO A 310 18.95 1.22 -16.57
N THR A 311 19.89 0.72 -15.76
CA THR A 311 19.58 -0.15 -14.63
C THR A 311 18.72 0.55 -13.58
N ALA A 312 19.01 1.81 -13.24
CA ALA A 312 18.20 2.56 -12.26
C ALA A 312 16.79 2.79 -12.79
N LEU A 313 16.66 3.25 -14.03
CA LEU A 313 15.37 3.47 -14.70
C LEU A 313 14.51 2.22 -14.72
N ILE A 314 15.09 1.09 -15.13
CA ILE A 314 14.39 -0.18 -15.19
C ILE A 314 13.95 -0.66 -13.79
N VAL A 315 14.87 -0.68 -12.82
CA VAL A 315 14.56 -1.19 -11.48
C VAL A 315 13.53 -0.28 -10.79
N VAL A 316 13.75 1.02 -10.75
CA VAL A 316 12.83 1.97 -10.11
C VAL A 316 11.48 1.98 -10.82
N GLY A 317 11.47 1.98 -12.16
CA GLY A 317 10.24 1.93 -12.95
C GLY A 317 9.40 0.68 -12.66
N LEU A 318 10.02 -0.50 -12.57
CA LEU A 318 9.33 -1.75 -12.22
C LEU A 318 8.85 -1.78 -10.77
N LEU A 319 9.65 -1.25 -9.84
CA LEU A 319 9.27 -1.16 -8.44
C LEU A 319 8.09 -0.19 -8.24
N ASN A 320 8.07 0.93 -8.96
CA ASN A 320 6.94 1.85 -8.97
C ASN A 320 5.70 1.21 -9.60
N ALA A 321 5.82 0.46 -10.70
CA ALA A 321 4.70 -0.30 -11.26
C ALA A 321 4.10 -1.27 -10.23
N CYS A 322 4.97 -2.04 -9.56
CA CYS A 322 4.57 -2.99 -8.53
C CYS A 322 3.87 -2.28 -7.36
N SER A 323 4.43 -1.17 -6.88
CA SER A 323 3.84 -0.35 -5.81
C SER A 323 2.47 0.21 -6.21
N ALA A 324 2.33 0.77 -7.41
CA ALA A 324 1.06 1.31 -7.91
C ALA A 324 -0.03 0.22 -7.95
N GLY A 325 0.31 -0.98 -8.42
CA GLY A 325 -0.59 -2.13 -8.41
C GLY A 325 -1.08 -2.51 -7.01
N LEU A 326 -0.15 -2.54 -6.05
CA LEU A 326 -0.46 -2.81 -4.65
C LEU A 326 -1.36 -1.71 -4.06
N LEU A 327 -0.99 -0.43 -4.19
CA LEU A 327 -1.76 0.70 -3.66
C LEU A 327 -3.18 0.75 -4.24
N ASN A 328 -3.33 0.46 -5.54
CA ASN A 328 -4.64 0.41 -6.19
C ASN A 328 -5.52 -0.71 -5.62
N TYR A 329 -4.96 -1.91 -5.45
CA TYR A 329 -5.67 -3.02 -4.81
C TYR A 329 -6.04 -2.68 -3.36
N MET A 330 -5.09 -2.18 -2.57
CA MET A 330 -5.31 -1.80 -1.18
C MET A 330 -6.41 -0.73 -1.05
N ALA A 331 -6.39 0.29 -1.89
CA ALA A 331 -7.38 1.34 -1.86
C ALA A 331 -8.77 0.83 -2.24
N LEU A 332 -8.90 0.12 -3.37
CA LEU A 332 -10.20 -0.34 -3.87
C LEU A 332 -10.80 -1.45 -3.02
N VAL A 333 -10.01 -2.47 -2.69
CA VAL A 333 -10.49 -3.69 -2.05
C VAL A 333 -10.43 -3.58 -0.54
N ASP A 334 -9.28 -3.20 0.01
CA ASP A 334 -9.04 -3.29 1.46
C ASP A 334 -9.47 -2.06 2.25
N LEU A 335 -9.70 -0.93 1.59
CA LEU A 335 -10.20 0.27 2.25
C LEU A 335 -11.62 0.59 1.78
N ILE A 336 -11.80 0.89 0.49
CA ILE A 336 -13.09 1.36 -0.04
C ILE A 336 -14.14 0.27 0.05
N ALA A 337 -13.91 -0.92 -0.52
CA ALA A 337 -14.92 -1.98 -0.50
C ALA A 337 -15.21 -2.45 0.94
N LEU A 338 -14.19 -2.63 1.78
CA LEU A 338 -14.40 -3.02 3.18
C LEU A 338 -15.23 -2.01 3.99
N ASP A 339 -15.02 -0.71 3.80
CA ASP A 339 -15.76 0.31 4.55
C ASP A 339 -17.15 0.58 3.97
N PHE A 340 -17.26 0.72 2.64
CA PHE A 340 -18.52 1.09 1.99
C PHE A 340 -19.51 -0.06 1.94
N MET A 341 -19.05 -1.31 1.89
CA MET A 341 -19.91 -2.49 2.01
C MET A 341 -20.12 -2.92 3.47
N GLY A 342 -19.56 -2.18 4.44
CA GLY A 342 -19.73 -2.42 5.86
C GLY A 342 -21.12 -2.01 6.38
N PRO A 343 -21.59 -2.63 7.49
CA PRO A 343 -22.95 -2.41 8.01
C PRO A 343 -23.23 -0.95 8.40
N LYS A 344 -22.20 -0.21 8.81
CA LYS A 344 -22.34 1.20 9.23
C LYS A 344 -22.71 2.14 8.08
N LEU A 345 -22.08 1.97 6.90
CA LEU A 345 -22.39 2.78 5.72
C LEU A 345 -23.67 2.30 5.04
N GLN A 346 -23.83 0.98 4.91
CA GLN A 346 -25.04 0.38 4.33
C GLN A 346 -26.30 0.67 5.15
N GLY A 347 -26.17 0.89 6.46
CA GLY A 347 -27.28 1.29 7.33
C GLY A 347 -27.69 2.77 7.23
N SER A 348 -26.94 3.63 6.52
CA SER A 348 -27.21 5.07 6.45
C SER A 348 -26.82 5.68 5.10
N MET A 349 -27.82 5.87 4.23
CA MET A 349 -27.64 6.50 2.92
C MET A 349 -27.01 7.89 3.00
N LYS A 350 -27.35 8.68 4.03
CA LYS A 350 -26.75 10.00 4.25
C LYS A 350 -25.25 9.89 4.48
N LEU A 351 -24.83 8.98 5.36
CA LEU A 351 -23.41 8.77 5.66
C LEU A 351 -22.65 8.22 4.44
N GLN A 352 -23.28 7.34 3.66
CA GLN A 352 -22.70 6.80 2.43
C GLN A 352 -22.46 7.89 1.38
N VAL A 353 -23.40 8.82 1.18
CA VAL A 353 -23.22 9.98 0.28
C VAL A 353 -22.06 10.87 0.77
N PHE A 354 -22.02 11.21 2.06
CA PHE A 354 -20.88 11.97 2.61
C PHE A 354 -19.56 11.23 2.47
N GLY A 355 -19.55 9.91 2.61
CA GLY A 355 -18.40 9.05 2.38
C GLY A 355 -17.90 9.14 0.93
N TYR A 356 -18.79 9.02 -0.07
CA TYR A 356 -18.40 9.15 -1.48
C TYR A 356 -17.92 10.55 -1.83
N VAL A 357 -18.56 11.60 -1.31
CA VAL A 357 -18.09 12.99 -1.51
C VAL A 357 -16.68 13.14 -0.93
N ALA A 358 -16.43 12.66 0.29
CA ALA A 358 -15.11 12.72 0.89
C ALA A 358 -14.07 11.90 0.12
N LEU A 359 -14.43 10.71 -0.35
CA LEU A 359 -13.59 9.87 -1.22
C LEU A 359 -13.16 10.63 -2.49
N LEU A 360 -14.12 11.25 -3.19
CA LEU A 360 -13.84 12.04 -4.39
C LEU A 360 -13.02 13.29 -4.10
N LEU A 361 -13.25 13.95 -2.96
CA LEU A 361 -12.44 15.10 -2.54
C LEU A 361 -11.00 14.69 -2.23
N GLY A 362 -10.78 13.53 -1.60
CA GLY A 362 -9.44 12.98 -1.36
C GLY A 362 -8.72 12.68 -2.67
N ALA A 363 -9.38 11.98 -3.59
CA ALA A 363 -8.83 11.68 -4.91
C ALA A 363 -8.54 12.95 -5.72
N GLY A 364 -9.47 13.90 -5.73
CA GLY A 364 -9.33 15.19 -6.41
C GLY A 364 -8.23 16.06 -5.81
N GLY A 365 -8.07 16.06 -4.49
CA GLY A 365 -6.99 16.75 -3.80
C GLY A 365 -5.62 16.22 -4.23
N MET A 366 -5.46 14.90 -4.27
CA MET A 366 -4.20 14.29 -4.71
C MET A 366 -3.96 14.51 -6.22
N ALA A 367 -5.00 14.47 -7.06
CA ALA A 367 -4.88 14.80 -8.48
C ALA A 367 -4.45 16.26 -8.72
N LEU A 368 -4.93 17.21 -7.91
CA LEU A 368 -4.49 18.60 -7.99
C LEU A 368 -3.01 18.74 -7.62
N MET A 369 -2.56 18.02 -6.59
CA MET A 369 -1.15 17.98 -6.20
C MET A 369 -0.29 17.38 -7.31
N ALA A 370 -0.74 16.31 -7.96
CA ALA A 370 -0.03 15.69 -9.09
C ALA A 370 0.11 16.61 -10.31
N LYS A 371 -0.81 17.56 -10.51
CA LYS A 371 -0.69 18.59 -11.56
C LYS A 371 0.37 19.67 -11.22
N TRP A 372 0.62 19.88 -9.93
CA TRP A 372 1.51 20.92 -9.43
C TRP A 372 2.94 20.41 -9.14
N ALA A 373 3.09 19.10 -8.94
CA ALA A 373 4.35 18.38 -8.95
C ALA A 373 4.88 18.27 -10.38
#